data_AF-A0A3D2WEM4-F1
#
_entry.id   AF-A0A3D2WEM4-F1
#
_cell.length_a   1.000
_cell.length_b   1.000
_cell.length_c   1.000
_cell.angle_alpha   90.00
_cell.angle_beta   90.00
_cell.angle_gamma   90.00
#
_symmetry.space_group_name_H-M   'P 1'
#
loop_
_entity.id
_entity.type
_entity.pdbx_description
1 polymer ?
#
loop_
_entity_poly.entity_id
_entity_poly.type
_entity_poly.pdbx_seq_one_letter_code
_entity_poly.pdbx_strand_id
1 'polypeptide(L)'
;HLRFASAVLRLNVALERIGDYAGTIGREVLQLTVPPPESVTRDIEIIAQQARHALGEALASFFEEDLGRALEMHEGLVRPIDVTLSTVLGHLVELANDRAVPLRDSFALVRINNLLKRVSEQADNISEQAIFSITGEEREPRIHRILFVGHENNRASQIAEAYAEKAYPKSGIYTSSGVNPATELDPALIEFMDERGMDVGHKMPSAFETPLDSVQPYHVIIALEEGVLEHINEVPFRTIVLEWPIDIPKGFTKEVLEDLYKMVAVRIQDLMKTLAGPDAR
;
A
#
# COMPACT_ATOMS: atom_id res chain seq x y z
N HIS A 1 -0.63 -12.67 -30.57
CA HIS A 1 -0.19 -14.06 -30.33
C HIS A 1 0.73 -14.22 -29.11
N LEU A 2 1.92 -13.61 -29.06
CA LEU A 2 2.81 -13.76 -27.88
C LEU A 2 2.25 -13.14 -26.58
N ARG A 3 1.54 -12.00 -26.67
CA ARG A 3 0.88 -11.36 -25.52
C ARG A 3 -0.17 -12.26 -24.89
N PHE A 4 -1.09 -12.78 -25.71
CA PHE A 4 -2.11 -13.74 -25.27
C PHE A 4 -1.49 -14.98 -24.63
N ALA A 5 -0.46 -15.58 -25.25
CA ALA A 5 0.22 -16.72 -24.66
C ALA A 5 0.86 -16.40 -23.28
N SER A 6 1.49 -15.24 -23.14
CA SER A 6 2.03 -14.75 -21.87
C SER A 6 0.93 -14.52 -20.82
N ALA A 7 -0.18 -13.90 -21.23
CA ALA A 7 -1.34 -13.62 -20.38
C ALA A 7 -1.97 -14.92 -19.86
N VAL A 8 -2.11 -15.95 -20.72
CA VAL A 8 -2.60 -17.28 -20.34
C VAL A 8 -1.69 -17.96 -19.31
N LEU A 9 -0.36 -17.85 -19.46
CA LEU A 9 0.57 -18.39 -18.45
C LEU A 9 0.38 -17.73 -17.08
N ARG A 10 0.16 -16.41 -17.04
CA ARG A 10 -0.11 -15.67 -15.79
C ARG A 10 -1.49 -15.98 -15.23
N LEU A 11 -2.50 -16.16 -16.07
CA LEU A 11 -3.84 -16.64 -15.67
C LEU A 11 -3.75 -18.00 -14.97
N ASN A 12 -3.00 -18.95 -15.51
CA ASN A 12 -2.83 -20.27 -14.89
C ASN A 12 -2.24 -20.16 -13.46
N VAL A 13 -1.23 -19.32 -13.26
CA VAL A 13 -0.63 -19.08 -11.94
C VAL A 13 -1.63 -18.44 -10.98
N ALA A 14 -2.46 -17.50 -11.45
CA ALA A 14 -3.50 -16.89 -10.62
C ALA A 14 -4.56 -17.92 -10.19
N LEU A 15 -5.00 -18.79 -11.10
CA LEU A 15 -5.96 -19.86 -10.81
C LEU A 15 -5.41 -20.91 -9.84
N GLU A 16 -4.15 -21.30 -9.98
CA GLU A 16 -3.47 -22.19 -9.04
C GLU A 16 -3.48 -21.62 -7.62
N ARG A 17 -3.11 -20.34 -7.48
CA ARG A 17 -3.15 -19.62 -6.19
C ARG A 17 -4.56 -19.59 -5.59
N ILE A 18 -5.59 -19.31 -6.40
CA ILE A 18 -6.99 -19.32 -5.95
C ILE A 18 -7.38 -20.72 -5.44
N GLY A 19 -6.98 -21.78 -6.15
CA GLY A 19 -7.18 -23.16 -5.72
C GLY A 19 -6.53 -23.45 -4.37
N ASP A 20 -5.29 -23.02 -4.17
CA ASP A 20 -4.57 -23.16 -2.90
C ASP A 20 -5.26 -22.41 -1.74
N TYR A 21 -5.81 -21.22 -2.02
CA TYR A 21 -6.57 -20.46 -1.03
C TYR A 21 -7.85 -21.18 -0.65
N ALA A 22 -8.61 -21.68 -1.63
CA ALA A 22 -9.83 -22.44 -1.39
C ALA A 22 -9.56 -23.71 -0.56
N GLY A 23 -8.51 -24.47 -0.90
CA GLY A 23 -8.10 -25.64 -0.13
C GLY A 23 -7.68 -25.28 1.31
N THR A 24 -7.06 -24.11 1.49
CA THR A 24 -6.69 -23.61 2.81
C THR A 24 -7.90 -23.18 3.63
N ILE A 25 -8.86 -22.46 3.04
CA ILE A 25 -10.12 -22.09 3.69
C ILE A 25 -10.85 -23.34 4.17
N GLY A 26 -10.97 -24.37 3.31
CA GLY A 26 -11.60 -25.64 3.70
C GLY A 26 -10.92 -26.30 4.90
N ARG A 27 -9.58 -26.27 4.97
CA ARG A 27 -8.84 -26.78 6.14
C ARG A 27 -9.08 -25.96 7.41
N GLU A 28 -9.15 -24.64 7.33
CA GLU A 28 -9.43 -23.77 8.48
C GLU A 28 -10.83 -24.03 9.03
N VAL A 29 -11.83 -24.12 8.15
CA VAL A 29 -13.22 -24.40 8.54
C VAL A 29 -13.34 -25.73 9.29
N LEU A 30 -12.64 -26.78 8.82
CA LEU A 30 -12.64 -28.09 9.48
C LEU A 30 -11.94 -28.09 10.84
N GLN A 31 -11.10 -27.09 11.12
CA GLN A 31 -10.34 -26.98 12.37
C GLN A 31 -11.01 -26.09 13.42
N LEU A 32 -12.07 -25.38 13.07
CA LEU A 32 -12.87 -24.59 14.01
C LEU A 32 -13.41 -25.50 15.12
N THR A 33 -13.25 -25.05 16.36
CA THR A 33 -13.69 -25.79 17.54
C THR A 33 -15.12 -25.46 17.94
N VAL A 34 -15.59 -24.27 17.59
CA VAL A 34 -16.97 -23.82 17.78
C VAL A 34 -17.54 -23.24 16.50
N PRO A 35 -18.88 -23.34 16.30
CA PRO A 35 -19.52 -22.62 15.20
C PRO A 35 -19.29 -21.11 15.35
N PRO A 36 -18.89 -20.39 14.29
CA PRO A 36 -18.78 -18.94 14.33
C PRO A 36 -20.15 -18.31 14.62
N PRO A 37 -20.19 -17.13 15.27
CA PRO A 37 -21.42 -16.37 15.43
C PRO A 37 -22.10 -16.10 14.08
N GLU A 38 -23.44 -15.97 14.09
CA GLU A 38 -24.21 -15.76 12.86
C GLU A 38 -23.81 -14.47 12.13
N SER A 39 -23.49 -13.40 12.89
CA SER A 39 -23.00 -12.14 12.34
C SER A 39 -21.72 -12.34 11.52
N VAL A 40 -20.72 -13.01 12.11
CA VAL A 40 -19.45 -13.34 11.45
C VAL A 40 -19.66 -14.22 10.23
N THR A 41 -20.56 -15.20 10.32
CA THR A 41 -20.87 -16.11 9.21
C THR A 41 -21.47 -15.34 8.03
N ARG A 42 -22.41 -14.44 8.31
CA ARG A 42 -23.04 -13.56 7.31
C ARG A 42 -22.02 -12.63 6.66
N ASP A 43 -21.16 -12.04 7.48
CA ASP A 43 -20.08 -11.15 7.06
C ASP A 43 -19.09 -11.85 6.11
N ILE A 44 -18.64 -13.06 6.47
CA ILE A 44 -17.77 -13.89 5.62
C ILE A 44 -18.48 -14.28 4.32
N GLU A 45 -19.77 -14.63 4.38
CA GLU A 45 -20.55 -15.00 3.19
C GLU A 45 -20.65 -13.83 2.19
N ILE A 46 -20.83 -12.60 2.67
CA ILE A 46 -20.84 -11.40 1.81
C ILE A 46 -19.50 -11.28 1.07
N ILE A 47 -18.38 -11.35 1.79
CA ILE A 47 -17.04 -11.25 1.19
C ILE A 47 -16.80 -12.40 0.21
N ALA A 48 -17.23 -13.62 0.54
CA ALA A 48 -17.10 -14.77 -0.33
C ALA A 48 -17.90 -14.62 -1.63
N GLN A 49 -19.12 -14.08 -1.55
CA GLN A 49 -19.95 -13.80 -2.72
C GLN A 49 -19.31 -12.73 -3.61
N GLN A 50 -18.82 -11.64 -3.02
CA GLN A 50 -18.14 -10.59 -3.77
C GLN A 50 -16.84 -11.11 -4.43
N ALA A 51 -16.02 -11.88 -3.71
CA ALA A 51 -14.80 -12.47 -4.25
C ALA A 51 -15.08 -13.45 -5.41
N ARG A 52 -16.13 -14.27 -5.28
CA ARG A 52 -16.59 -15.15 -6.36
C ARG A 52 -17.10 -14.38 -7.57
N HIS A 53 -17.86 -13.32 -7.33
CA HIS A 53 -18.37 -12.46 -8.40
C HIS A 53 -17.21 -11.80 -9.16
N ALA A 54 -16.26 -11.18 -8.44
CA ALA A 54 -15.06 -10.59 -9.02
C ALA A 54 -14.27 -11.60 -9.85
N LEU A 55 -14.06 -12.83 -9.36
CA LEU A 55 -13.40 -13.88 -10.13
C LEU A 55 -14.18 -14.24 -11.41
N GLY A 56 -15.51 -14.35 -11.33
CA GLY A 56 -16.36 -14.62 -12.50
C GLY A 56 -16.26 -13.52 -13.55
N GLU A 57 -16.32 -12.26 -13.14
CA GLU A 57 -16.19 -11.10 -14.02
C GLU A 57 -14.80 -11.02 -14.65
N ALA A 58 -13.74 -11.26 -13.87
CA ALA A 58 -12.37 -11.28 -14.38
C ALA A 58 -12.17 -12.36 -15.44
N LEU A 59 -12.65 -13.59 -15.20
CA LEU A 59 -12.56 -14.68 -16.17
C LEU A 59 -13.38 -14.39 -17.43
N ALA A 60 -14.59 -13.85 -17.28
CA ALA A 60 -15.41 -13.47 -18.42
C ALA A 60 -14.73 -12.37 -19.25
N SER A 61 -14.19 -11.33 -18.60
CA SER A 61 -13.44 -10.26 -19.28
C SER A 61 -12.23 -10.80 -20.07
N PHE A 62 -11.54 -11.80 -19.53
CA PHE A 62 -10.38 -12.42 -20.17
C PHE A 62 -10.78 -13.27 -21.38
N PHE A 63 -11.76 -14.16 -21.23
CA PHE A 63 -12.13 -15.10 -22.29
C PHE A 63 -13.02 -14.49 -23.38
N GLU A 64 -13.82 -13.47 -23.04
CA GLU A 64 -14.68 -12.74 -23.97
C GLU A 64 -13.96 -11.52 -24.59
N GLU A 65 -12.70 -11.25 -24.19
CA GLU A 65 -11.92 -10.09 -24.61
C GLU A 65 -12.65 -8.74 -24.35
N ASP A 66 -13.39 -8.66 -23.24
CA ASP A 66 -14.19 -7.49 -22.86
C ASP A 66 -13.35 -6.49 -22.03
N LEU A 67 -12.81 -5.50 -22.73
CA LEU A 67 -12.03 -4.42 -22.13
C LEU A 67 -12.83 -3.59 -21.11
N GLY A 68 -14.13 -3.38 -21.36
CA GLY A 68 -14.98 -2.56 -20.48
C GLY A 68 -15.12 -3.22 -19.12
N ARG A 69 -15.46 -4.52 -19.10
CA ARG A 69 -15.52 -5.31 -17.87
C ARG A 69 -14.17 -5.40 -17.18
N ALA A 70 -13.08 -5.57 -17.93
CA ALA A 70 -11.75 -5.65 -17.35
C ALA A 70 -11.33 -4.34 -16.65
N LEU A 71 -11.71 -3.18 -17.19
CA LEU A 71 -11.45 -1.87 -16.59
C LEU A 71 -12.31 -1.59 -15.35
N GLU A 72 -13.56 -2.07 -15.33
CA GLU A 72 -14.49 -1.87 -14.19
C GLU A 72 -14.08 -2.66 -12.93
N MET A 73 -13.35 -3.77 -13.09
CA MET A 73 -13.00 -4.69 -12.01
C MET A 73 -12.42 -4.02 -10.75
N HIS A 74 -11.47 -3.09 -10.88
CA HIS A 74 -10.77 -2.56 -9.72
C HIS A 74 -11.64 -1.61 -8.88
N GLU A 75 -12.25 -0.62 -9.52
CA GLU A 75 -13.07 0.40 -8.86
C GLU A 75 -14.46 -0.13 -8.50
N GLY A 76 -15.06 -0.91 -9.40
CA GLY A 76 -16.43 -1.39 -9.25
C GLY A 76 -16.56 -2.60 -8.33
N LEU A 77 -15.56 -3.48 -8.27
CA LEU A 77 -15.69 -4.79 -7.62
C LEU A 77 -14.65 -5.05 -6.53
N VAL A 78 -13.38 -4.70 -6.73
CA VAL A 78 -12.30 -5.01 -5.77
C VAL A 78 -12.29 -4.04 -4.59
N ARG A 79 -12.37 -2.73 -4.84
CA ARG A 79 -12.35 -1.71 -3.77
C ARG A 79 -13.47 -1.90 -2.72
N PRO A 80 -14.74 -2.18 -3.09
CA PRO A 80 -15.78 -2.45 -2.09
C PRO A 80 -15.46 -3.62 -1.15
N ILE A 81 -14.78 -4.66 -1.64
CA ILE A 81 -14.40 -5.84 -0.85
C ILE A 81 -13.40 -5.46 0.25
N ASP A 82 -12.47 -4.54 -0.03
CA ASP A 82 -11.50 -4.07 0.96
C ASP A 82 -12.18 -3.34 2.12
N VAL A 83 -13.23 -2.57 1.83
CA VAL A 83 -14.04 -1.88 2.84
C VAL A 83 -14.79 -2.91 3.69
N THR A 84 -15.50 -3.84 3.05
CA THR A 84 -16.22 -4.91 3.76
C THR A 84 -15.27 -5.72 4.64
N LEU A 85 -14.11 -6.12 4.14
CA LEU A 85 -13.10 -6.84 4.92
C LEU A 85 -12.68 -6.08 6.18
N SER A 86 -12.44 -4.78 6.07
CA SER A 86 -11.99 -3.95 7.19
C SER A 86 -13.07 -3.89 8.29
N THR A 87 -14.33 -3.76 7.90
CA THR A 87 -15.48 -3.85 8.84
C THR A 87 -15.56 -5.21 9.53
N VAL A 88 -15.44 -6.29 8.77
CA VAL A 88 -15.52 -7.66 9.31
C VAL A 88 -14.36 -7.97 10.26
N LEU A 89 -13.15 -7.49 9.95
CA LEU A 89 -12.00 -7.60 10.84
C LEU A 89 -12.23 -6.84 12.16
N GLY A 90 -12.84 -5.64 12.11
CA GLY A 90 -13.24 -4.90 13.31
C GLY A 90 -14.17 -5.72 14.20
N HIS A 91 -15.24 -6.29 13.63
CA HIS A 91 -16.17 -7.15 14.37
C HIS A 91 -15.49 -8.39 14.98
N LEU A 92 -14.55 -9.02 14.26
CA LEU A 92 -13.80 -10.16 14.76
C LEU A 92 -12.90 -9.82 15.95
N VAL A 93 -12.32 -8.62 15.96
CA VAL A 93 -11.51 -8.12 17.08
C VAL A 93 -12.37 -7.89 18.31
N GLU A 94 -13.54 -7.28 18.16
CA GLU A 94 -14.50 -7.07 19.27
C GLU A 94 -14.92 -8.41 19.89
N LEU A 95 -15.32 -9.38 19.06
CA LEU A 95 -15.73 -10.71 19.52
C LEU A 95 -14.60 -11.49 20.21
N ALA A 96 -13.35 -11.29 19.77
CA ALA A 96 -12.19 -11.89 20.43
C ALA A 96 -11.94 -11.26 21.81
N ASN A 97 -12.09 -9.93 21.93
CA ASN A 97 -11.95 -9.21 23.20
C ASN A 97 -13.02 -9.64 24.22
N ASP A 98 -14.26 -9.82 23.76
CA ASP A 98 -15.39 -10.28 24.59
C ASP A 98 -15.32 -11.78 24.92
N ARG A 99 -14.30 -12.50 24.41
CA ARG A 99 -14.14 -13.97 24.54
C ARG A 99 -15.36 -14.76 24.05
N ALA A 100 -16.13 -14.20 23.13
CA ALA A 100 -17.28 -14.86 22.51
C ALA A 100 -16.85 -16.02 21.58
N VAL A 101 -15.61 -15.96 21.07
CA VAL A 101 -15.00 -16.99 20.22
C VAL A 101 -13.62 -17.36 20.81
N PRO A 102 -13.23 -18.65 20.83
CA PRO A 102 -11.89 -19.05 21.21
C PRO A 102 -10.84 -18.34 20.35
N LEU A 103 -9.76 -17.85 20.97
CA LEU A 103 -8.73 -17.08 20.29
C LEU A 103 -8.17 -17.78 19.02
N ARG A 104 -7.99 -19.10 19.08
CA ARG A 104 -7.55 -19.91 17.92
C ARG A 104 -8.53 -19.81 16.76
N ASP A 105 -9.83 -19.91 17.04
CA ASP A 105 -10.88 -19.85 16.03
C ASP A 105 -11.02 -18.43 15.48
N SER A 106 -10.81 -17.40 16.31
CA SER A 106 -10.72 -16.01 15.84
C SER A 106 -9.59 -15.82 14.82
N PHE A 107 -8.41 -16.38 15.06
CA PHE A 107 -7.31 -16.33 14.09
C PHE A 107 -7.63 -17.10 12.80
N ALA A 108 -8.30 -18.25 12.91
CA ALA A 108 -8.75 -19.01 11.74
C ALA A 108 -9.73 -18.19 10.88
N LEU A 109 -10.67 -17.49 11.52
CA LEU A 109 -11.65 -16.63 10.84
C LEU A 109 -10.99 -15.39 10.19
N VAL A 110 -10.02 -14.76 10.85
CA VAL A 110 -9.20 -13.70 10.24
C VAL A 110 -8.44 -14.23 9.03
N ARG A 111 -7.89 -15.46 9.12
CA ARG A 111 -7.19 -16.10 8.00
C ARG A 111 -8.13 -16.37 6.82
N ILE A 112 -9.32 -16.90 7.07
CA ILE A 112 -10.34 -17.15 6.03
C ILE A 112 -10.69 -15.83 5.32
N ASN A 113 -10.97 -14.77 6.07
CA ASN A 113 -11.27 -13.45 5.53
C ASN A 113 -10.14 -12.91 4.62
N ASN A 114 -8.90 -12.99 5.10
CA ASN A 114 -7.74 -12.58 4.30
C ASN A 114 -7.56 -13.42 3.03
N LEU A 115 -7.85 -14.73 3.07
CA LEU A 115 -7.77 -15.60 1.90
C LEU A 115 -8.86 -15.29 0.87
N LEU A 116 -10.08 -14.97 1.29
CA LEU A 116 -11.15 -14.53 0.39
C LEU A 116 -10.78 -13.22 -0.31
N LYS A 117 -10.22 -12.28 0.44
CA LYS A 117 -9.69 -11.04 -0.16
C LYS A 117 -8.56 -11.32 -1.17
N ARG A 118 -7.66 -12.26 -0.88
CA ARG A 118 -6.63 -12.67 -1.85
C ARG A 118 -7.20 -13.29 -3.12
N VAL A 119 -8.39 -13.90 -3.08
CA VAL A 119 -9.11 -14.32 -4.30
C VAL A 119 -9.50 -13.11 -5.14
N SER A 120 -10.07 -12.06 -4.54
CA SER A 120 -10.40 -10.81 -5.23
C SER A 120 -9.16 -10.13 -5.83
N GLU A 121 -8.03 -10.14 -5.13
CA GLU A 121 -6.76 -9.64 -5.68
C GLU A 121 -6.26 -10.45 -6.87
N GLN A 122 -6.44 -11.79 -6.86
CA GLN A 122 -6.11 -12.58 -8.04
C GLN A 122 -7.07 -12.30 -9.19
N ALA A 123 -8.35 -12.02 -8.91
CA ALA A 123 -9.30 -11.59 -9.93
C ALA A 123 -8.88 -10.26 -10.58
N ASP A 124 -8.42 -9.28 -9.80
CA ASP A 124 -7.84 -8.03 -10.32
C ASP A 124 -6.62 -8.30 -11.22
N ASN A 125 -5.71 -9.19 -10.78
CA ASN A 125 -4.55 -9.56 -11.60
C ASN A 125 -4.99 -10.23 -12.92
N ILE A 126 -6.08 -11.00 -12.93
CA ILE A 126 -6.61 -11.65 -14.14
C ILE A 126 -7.17 -10.61 -15.10
N SER A 127 -7.92 -9.61 -14.61
CA SER A 127 -8.43 -8.54 -15.47
C SER A 127 -7.31 -7.66 -16.03
N GLU A 128 -6.22 -7.45 -15.29
CA GLU A 128 -5.01 -6.84 -15.83
C GLU A 128 -4.43 -7.65 -17.00
N GLN A 129 -4.43 -8.98 -16.91
CA GLN A 129 -4.00 -9.83 -18.02
C GLN A 129 -4.95 -9.74 -19.21
N ALA A 130 -6.25 -9.57 -18.98
CA ALA A 130 -7.22 -9.33 -20.04
C ALA A 130 -6.89 -8.02 -20.78
N ILE A 131 -6.75 -6.90 -20.05
CA ILE A 131 -6.36 -5.59 -20.61
C ILE A 131 -5.08 -5.72 -21.43
N PHE A 132 -4.02 -6.27 -20.83
CA PHE A 132 -2.73 -6.44 -21.52
C PHE A 132 -2.84 -7.30 -22.78
N SER A 133 -3.67 -8.35 -22.76
CA SER A 133 -3.86 -9.22 -23.92
C SER A 133 -4.59 -8.51 -25.07
N ILE A 134 -5.54 -7.62 -24.75
CA ILE A 134 -6.38 -6.86 -25.69
C ILE A 134 -5.65 -5.64 -26.24
N THR A 135 -5.13 -4.78 -25.35
CA THR A 135 -4.57 -3.46 -25.72
C THR A 135 -3.05 -3.52 -25.92
N GLY A 136 -2.37 -4.45 -25.25
CA GLY A 136 -0.92 -4.45 -25.13
C GLY A 136 -0.35 -3.43 -24.15
N GLU A 137 -1.20 -2.68 -23.47
CA GLU A 137 -0.82 -1.78 -22.40
C GLU A 137 -0.74 -2.57 -21.10
N GLU A 138 0.36 -2.40 -20.38
CA GLU A 138 0.40 -2.79 -18.97
C GLU A 138 -0.35 -1.72 -18.16
N ARG A 139 -0.91 -2.12 -17.02
CA ARG A 139 -1.65 -1.22 -16.13
C ARG A 139 -0.78 0.00 -15.80
N GLU A 140 -1.42 1.16 -15.66
CA GLU A 140 -0.73 2.37 -15.18
C GLU A 140 0.11 2.05 -13.93
N PRO A 141 1.32 2.62 -13.83
CA PRO A 141 2.20 2.36 -12.68
C PRO A 141 1.44 2.59 -11.38
N ARG A 142 1.57 1.67 -10.42
CA ARG A 142 0.99 1.87 -9.09
C ARG A 142 1.55 3.16 -8.50
N ILE A 143 0.69 4.15 -8.29
CA ILE A 143 1.07 5.40 -7.61
C ILE A 143 1.21 5.11 -6.12
N HIS A 144 2.43 5.19 -5.62
CA HIS A 144 2.75 4.97 -4.22
C HIS A 144 2.59 6.25 -3.40
N ARG A 145 1.66 6.28 -2.43
CA ARG A 145 1.59 7.37 -1.44
C ARG A 145 2.64 7.12 -0.35
N ILE A 146 3.63 8.00 -0.24
CA ILE A 146 4.76 7.86 0.68
C ILE A 146 4.83 9.10 1.58
N LEU A 147 4.85 8.88 2.89
CA LEU A 147 5.05 9.93 3.89
C LEU A 147 6.46 9.84 4.48
N PHE A 148 7.19 10.95 4.45
CA PHE A 148 8.50 11.09 5.07
C PHE A 148 8.40 11.84 6.40
N VAL A 149 8.70 11.16 7.51
CA VAL A 149 8.60 11.73 8.86
C VAL A 149 10.00 11.97 9.43
N GLY A 150 10.30 13.21 9.78
CA GLY A 150 11.51 13.60 10.52
C GLY A 150 11.19 14.15 11.91
N HIS A 151 12.18 14.69 12.60
CA HIS A 151 11.94 15.41 13.86
C HIS A 151 11.30 16.79 13.60
N GLU A 152 11.99 17.64 12.85
CA GLU A 152 11.62 19.06 12.69
C GLU A 152 10.91 19.39 11.38
N ASN A 153 10.80 18.41 10.47
CA ASN A 153 10.35 18.62 9.09
C ASN A 153 11.07 19.75 8.33
N ASN A 154 12.36 19.95 8.63
CA ASN A 154 13.19 21.03 8.10
C ASN A 154 14.52 20.54 7.50
N ARG A 155 14.70 19.23 7.31
CA ARG A 155 15.96 18.66 6.76
C ARG A 155 15.68 17.44 5.87
N ALA A 156 15.98 16.23 6.36
CA ALA A 156 15.91 15.00 5.56
C ALA A 156 14.54 14.77 4.94
N SER A 157 13.48 15.07 5.67
CA SER A 157 12.10 14.87 5.22
C SER A 157 11.71 15.77 4.04
N GLN A 158 12.13 17.03 4.06
CA GLN A 158 11.91 18.00 2.97
C GLN A 158 12.73 17.65 1.75
N ILE A 159 14.00 17.27 1.97
CA ILE A 159 14.88 16.79 0.90
C ILE A 159 14.29 15.52 0.27
N ALA A 160 13.79 14.59 1.08
CA ALA A 160 13.23 13.34 0.62
C ALA A 160 11.99 13.54 -0.24
N GLU A 161 11.05 14.35 0.23
CA GLU A 161 9.84 14.69 -0.51
C GLU A 161 10.17 15.33 -1.85
N ALA A 162 10.97 16.40 -1.85
CA ALA A 162 11.30 17.14 -3.06
C ALA A 162 12.14 16.32 -4.05
N TYR A 163 13.07 15.50 -3.56
CA TYR A 163 13.82 14.58 -4.42
C TYR A 163 12.91 13.55 -5.06
N ALA A 164 12.03 12.91 -4.28
CA ALA A 164 11.12 11.89 -4.78
C ALA A 164 10.12 12.47 -5.79
N GLU A 165 9.56 13.65 -5.51
CA GLU A 165 8.65 14.37 -6.41
C GLU A 165 9.33 14.72 -7.75
N LYS A 166 10.58 15.14 -7.71
CA LYS A 166 11.34 15.46 -8.93
C LYS A 166 11.79 14.23 -9.71
N ALA A 167 12.27 13.19 -9.02
CA ALA A 167 12.87 12.02 -9.65
C ALA A 167 11.83 10.98 -10.10
N TYR A 168 10.68 10.93 -9.41
CA TYR A 168 9.65 9.91 -9.59
C TYR A 168 8.22 10.49 -9.64
N PRO A 169 7.94 11.56 -10.42
CA PRO A 169 6.65 12.23 -10.45
C PRO A 169 5.47 11.36 -10.93
N LYS A 170 5.73 10.23 -11.60
CA LYS A 170 4.68 9.34 -12.11
C LYS A 170 4.48 8.08 -11.27
N SER A 171 5.37 7.82 -10.31
CA SER A 171 5.39 6.60 -9.53
C SER A 171 4.88 6.78 -8.10
N GLY A 172 4.62 8.01 -7.66
CA GLY A 172 4.18 8.26 -6.30
C GLY A 172 3.65 9.65 -6.03
N ILE A 173 3.00 9.76 -4.88
CA ILE A 173 2.60 11.01 -4.26
C ILE A 173 3.36 11.07 -2.94
N TYR A 174 4.12 12.15 -2.76
CA TYR A 174 5.07 12.29 -1.68
C TYR A 174 4.65 13.43 -0.76
N THR A 175 4.72 13.20 0.54
CA THR A 175 4.48 14.22 1.54
C THR A 175 5.49 14.08 2.66
N SER A 176 5.70 15.14 3.43
CA SER A 176 6.55 15.09 4.60
C SER A 176 5.95 15.82 5.80
N SER A 177 6.32 15.35 6.98
CA SER A 177 5.91 15.94 8.26
C SER A 177 6.96 15.73 9.34
N GLY A 178 6.72 16.29 10.53
CA GLY A 178 7.65 16.31 11.64
C GLY A 178 6.96 16.06 12.96
N VAL A 179 7.61 15.32 13.85
CA VAL A 179 7.12 15.08 15.22
C VAL A 179 7.03 16.40 16.01
N ASN A 180 7.99 17.29 15.81
CA ASN A 180 8.05 18.62 16.41
C ASN A 180 8.49 19.64 15.34
N PRO A 181 7.57 20.05 14.44
CA PRO A 181 7.92 20.81 13.25
C PRO A 181 8.52 22.17 13.61
N ALA A 182 9.55 22.59 12.85
CA ALA A 182 10.07 23.95 12.92
C ALA A 182 9.02 24.97 12.47
N THR A 183 9.20 26.24 12.83
CA THR A 183 8.25 27.29 12.43
C THR A 183 8.36 27.62 10.93
N GLU A 184 9.56 27.51 10.38
CA GLU A 184 9.87 27.79 8.98
C GLU A 184 11.03 26.91 8.50
N LEU A 185 11.20 26.83 7.19
CA LEU A 185 12.36 26.17 6.60
C LEU A 185 13.61 27.04 6.76
N ASP A 186 14.76 26.40 6.99
CA ASP A 186 16.02 27.12 7.06
C ASP A 186 16.35 27.73 5.69
N PRO A 187 16.71 29.03 5.60
CA PRO A 187 17.02 29.69 4.34
C PRO A 187 18.12 29.00 3.53
N ALA A 188 19.12 28.39 4.19
CA ALA A 188 20.20 27.69 3.50
C ALA A 188 19.71 26.38 2.86
N LEU A 189 18.71 25.71 3.45
CA LEU A 189 18.04 24.58 2.80
C LEU A 189 17.28 25.03 1.56
N ILE A 190 16.53 26.14 1.64
CA ILE A 190 15.76 26.67 0.51
C ILE A 190 16.70 26.97 -0.66
N GLU A 191 17.77 27.72 -0.42
CA GLU A 191 18.79 28.05 -1.43
C GLU A 191 19.42 26.78 -2.02
N PHE A 192 19.80 25.82 -1.18
CA PHE A 192 20.41 24.56 -1.62
C PHE A 192 19.50 23.74 -2.54
N MET A 193 18.20 23.73 -2.27
CA MET A 193 17.20 22.99 -3.07
C MET A 193 16.88 23.73 -4.38
N ASP A 194 16.80 25.07 -4.35
CA ASP A 194 16.57 25.91 -5.52
C ASP A 194 17.73 25.80 -6.54
N GLU A 195 18.99 25.76 -6.07
CA GLU A 195 20.17 25.46 -6.90
C GLU A 195 20.02 24.14 -7.69
N ARG A 196 19.23 23.21 -7.19
CA ARG A 196 18.95 21.91 -7.81
C ARG A 196 17.60 21.87 -8.50
N GLY A 197 16.93 23.00 -8.70
CA GLY A 197 15.63 23.10 -9.37
C GLY A 197 14.53 22.34 -8.64
N MET A 198 14.54 22.37 -7.31
CA MET A 198 13.48 21.87 -6.44
C MET A 198 12.95 23.05 -5.61
N ASP A 199 11.78 23.57 -5.96
CA ASP A 199 11.17 24.67 -5.21
C ASP A 199 10.52 24.13 -3.92
N VAL A 200 11.14 24.43 -2.79
CA VAL A 200 10.61 24.15 -1.45
C VAL A 200 10.27 25.43 -0.68
N GLY A 201 10.48 26.61 -1.26
CA GLY A 201 10.37 27.88 -0.53
C GLY A 201 8.93 28.23 -0.11
N HIS A 202 7.94 27.65 -0.78
CA HIS A 202 6.52 27.77 -0.44
C HIS A 202 6.05 26.72 0.59
N LYS A 203 6.89 25.70 0.90
CA LYS A 203 6.52 24.64 1.84
C LYS A 203 6.75 25.12 3.28
N MET A 204 5.84 24.71 4.17
CA MET A 204 5.97 24.95 5.61
C MET A 204 6.12 23.60 6.33
N PRO A 205 6.99 23.52 7.36
CA PRO A 205 7.07 22.32 8.17
C PRO A 205 5.70 21.97 8.76
N SER A 206 5.26 20.72 8.57
CA SER A 206 3.94 20.25 9.01
C SER A 206 4.07 19.26 10.17
N ALA A 207 3.09 19.30 11.09
CA ALA A 207 3.04 18.35 12.20
C ALA A 207 2.65 16.96 11.71
N PHE A 208 3.29 15.93 12.24
CA PHE A 208 2.89 14.54 12.00
C PHE A 208 1.60 14.26 12.78
N GLU A 209 0.57 13.85 12.04
CA GLU A 209 -0.67 13.34 12.59
C GLU A 209 -0.85 11.89 12.17
N THR A 210 -1.31 11.06 13.09
CA THR A 210 -1.58 9.65 12.82
C THR A 210 -2.69 9.53 11.76
N PRO A 211 -2.43 8.90 10.60
CA PRO A 211 -3.37 8.94 9.47
C PRO A 211 -4.48 7.89 9.58
N LEU A 212 -5.06 7.68 10.77
CA LEU A 212 -6.06 6.63 11.03
C LEU A 212 -7.34 6.77 10.19
N ASP A 213 -7.82 7.99 10.01
CA ASP A 213 -9.09 8.30 9.31
C ASP A 213 -8.88 8.85 7.89
N SER A 214 -7.67 8.70 7.33
CA SER A 214 -7.41 9.17 5.98
C SER A 214 -8.21 8.35 4.96
N VAL A 215 -9.02 9.03 4.14
CA VAL A 215 -9.72 8.46 2.98
C VAL A 215 -8.74 7.78 2.01
N GLN A 216 -7.47 8.18 2.04
CA GLN A 216 -6.39 7.57 1.27
C GLN A 216 -5.15 7.35 2.16
N PRO A 217 -5.04 6.22 2.87
CA PRO A 217 -3.88 5.98 3.73
C PRO A 217 -2.60 5.89 2.90
N TYR A 218 -1.47 6.26 3.52
CA TYR A 218 -0.15 6.09 2.93
C TYR A 218 0.14 4.60 2.72
N HIS A 219 0.79 4.25 1.60
CA HIS A 219 1.28 2.89 1.42
C HIS A 219 2.56 2.65 2.23
N VAL A 220 3.40 3.69 2.34
CA VAL A 220 4.66 3.64 3.08
C VAL A 220 4.81 4.89 3.94
N ILE A 221 5.20 4.71 5.20
CA ILE A 221 5.66 5.78 6.09
C ILE A 221 7.14 5.53 6.38
N ILE A 222 7.97 6.56 6.30
CA ILE A 222 9.41 6.46 6.48
C ILE A 222 9.84 7.36 7.63
N ALA A 223 10.30 6.76 8.72
CA ALA A 223 10.95 7.46 9.83
C ALA A 223 12.42 7.70 9.47
N LEU A 224 12.82 8.96 9.28
CA LEU A 224 14.12 9.34 8.70
C LEU A 224 15.25 9.57 9.71
N GLU A 225 14.93 9.62 11.00
CA GLU A 225 15.89 9.93 12.06
C GLU A 225 15.67 8.96 13.22
N GLU A 226 16.73 8.69 14.00
CA GLU A 226 16.64 7.84 15.19
C GLU A 226 15.60 8.41 16.18
N GLY A 227 14.78 7.52 16.74
CA GLY A 227 13.71 7.89 17.68
C GLY A 227 12.43 8.43 17.05
N VAL A 228 12.39 8.71 15.74
CA VAL A 228 11.13 9.11 15.07
C VAL A 228 10.12 7.98 15.06
N LEU A 229 10.57 6.73 14.88
CA LEU A 229 9.70 5.56 14.83
C LEU A 229 8.86 5.40 16.11
N GLU A 230 9.40 5.76 17.27
CA GLU A 230 8.72 5.67 18.58
C GLU A 230 7.50 6.58 18.68
N HIS A 231 7.40 7.59 17.81
CA HIS A 231 6.28 8.52 17.77
C HIS A 231 5.17 8.05 16.82
N ILE A 232 5.40 6.98 16.04
CA ILE A 232 4.44 6.38 15.11
C ILE A 232 3.78 5.18 15.80
N ASN A 233 2.83 5.46 16.69
CA ASN A 233 2.19 4.43 17.53
C ASN A 233 1.07 3.66 16.82
N GLU A 234 0.46 4.28 15.82
CA GLU A 234 -0.75 3.80 15.17
C GLU A 234 -0.57 3.90 13.66
N VAL A 235 -0.83 2.80 12.96
CA VAL A 235 -0.52 2.65 11.54
C VAL A 235 -1.76 2.10 10.84
N PRO A 236 -2.28 2.77 9.80
CA PRO A 236 -3.42 2.27 9.06
C PRO A 236 -3.17 0.88 8.46
N PHE A 237 -4.25 0.14 8.23
CA PHE A 237 -4.17 -1.19 7.63
C PHE A 237 -3.49 -1.11 6.25
N ARG A 238 -2.48 -1.96 6.02
CA ARG A 238 -1.61 -2.03 4.81
C ARG A 238 -0.59 -0.91 4.63
N THR A 239 -0.42 -0.03 5.60
CA THR A 239 0.72 0.89 5.60
C THR A 239 1.96 0.16 6.12
N ILE A 240 3.05 0.22 5.36
CA ILE A 240 4.36 -0.29 5.81
C ILE A 240 5.12 0.87 6.44
N VAL A 241 5.67 0.67 7.64
CA VAL A 241 6.57 1.63 8.26
C VAL A 241 8.00 1.15 8.08
N LEU A 242 8.86 2.01 7.57
CA LEU A 242 10.30 1.78 7.43
C LEU A 242 11.07 2.77 8.29
N GLU A 243 12.13 2.29 8.92
CA GLU A 243 13.06 3.14 9.66
C GLU A 243 14.35 3.29 8.87
N TRP A 244 14.72 4.54 8.63
CA TRP A 244 15.95 4.97 8.01
C TRP A 244 16.73 5.74 9.05
N PRO A 245 17.59 5.10 9.87
CA PRO A 245 18.40 5.82 10.85
C PRO A 245 19.48 6.60 10.08
N ILE A 246 19.16 7.84 9.72
CA ILE A 246 20.11 8.79 9.13
C ILE A 246 20.69 9.57 10.29
N ASP A 247 22.00 9.47 10.49
CA ASP A 247 22.69 10.42 11.35
C ASP A 247 22.79 11.75 10.59
N ILE A 248 22.03 12.74 11.04
CA ILE A 248 21.99 14.06 10.40
C ILE A 248 22.92 14.98 11.18
N PRO A 249 24.06 15.38 10.59
CA PRO A 249 24.94 16.36 11.21
C PRO A 249 24.18 17.65 11.52
N LYS A 250 24.54 18.32 12.62
CA LYS A 250 23.94 19.60 12.98
C LYS A 250 24.37 20.70 11.99
N GLY A 251 23.45 21.61 11.71
CA GLY A 251 23.67 22.78 10.87
C GLY A 251 23.22 22.59 9.42
N PHE A 252 23.37 23.67 8.64
CA PHE A 252 22.89 23.79 7.26
C PHE A 252 24.01 24.21 6.30
N THR A 253 25.26 23.92 6.63
CA THR A 253 26.39 24.15 5.71
C THR A 253 26.19 23.36 4.43
N LYS A 254 26.65 23.89 3.30
CA LYS A 254 26.49 23.28 1.98
C LYS A 254 27.00 21.84 1.93
N GLU A 255 28.11 21.54 2.60
CA GLU A 255 28.69 20.20 2.69
C GLU A 255 27.74 19.21 3.40
N VAL A 256 27.17 19.62 4.53
CA VAL A 256 26.20 18.81 5.30
C VAL A 256 24.94 18.54 4.48
N LEU A 257 24.41 19.56 3.81
CA LEU A 257 23.23 19.39 2.96
C LEU A 257 23.51 18.50 1.75
N GLU A 258 24.70 18.59 1.17
CA GLU A 258 25.13 17.75 0.05
C GLU A 258 25.26 16.28 0.44
N ASP A 259 25.86 16.00 1.61
CA ASP A 259 26.01 14.64 2.11
C ASP A 259 24.65 14.04 2.50
N LEU A 260 23.80 14.84 3.15
CA LEU A 260 22.44 14.45 3.48
C LEU A 260 21.62 14.14 2.22
N TYR A 261 21.70 15.01 1.21
CA TYR A 261 21.03 14.84 -0.07
C TYR A 261 21.42 13.52 -0.74
N LYS A 262 22.72 13.21 -0.82
CA LYS A 262 23.20 11.95 -1.40
C LYS A 262 22.68 10.74 -0.64
N MET A 263 22.72 10.78 0.69
CA MET A 263 22.27 9.66 1.52
C MET A 263 20.76 9.39 1.33
N VAL A 264 19.96 10.45 1.32
CA VAL A 264 18.51 10.37 1.11
C VAL A 264 18.19 9.90 -0.32
N ALA A 265 18.86 10.46 -1.33
CA ALA A 265 18.64 10.13 -2.73
C ALA A 265 18.86 8.64 -3.02
N VAL A 266 19.97 8.06 -2.54
CA VAL A 266 20.27 6.64 -2.73
C VAL A 266 19.19 5.75 -2.11
N ARG A 267 18.75 6.07 -0.88
CA ARG A 267 17.69 5.29 -0.21
C ARG A 267 16.34 5.38 -0.93
N ILE A 268 16.00 6.55 -1.47
CA ILE A 268 14.78 6.72 -2.28
C ILE A 268 14.88 5.96 -3.60
N GLN A 269 16.04 5.97 -4.27
CA GLN A 269 16.24 5.18 -5.49
C GLN A 269 16.02 3.69 -5.24
N ASP A 270 16.59 3.15 -4.16
CA ASP A 270 16.42 1.75 -3.78
C ASP A 270 14.97 1.42 -3.40
N LEU A 271 14.32 2.33 -2.66
CA LEU A 271 12.90 2.21 -2.32
C LEU A 271 12.03 2.15 -3.57
N MET A 272 12.18 3.13 -4.47
CA MET A 272 11.35 3.23 -5.66
C MET A 272 11.60 2.09 -6.64
N LYS A 273 12.85 1.63 -6.77
CA LYS A 273 13.17 0.41 -7.53
C LYS A 273 12.48 -0.83 -6.94
N THR A 274 12.36 -0.90 -5.62
CA THR A 274 11.67 -2.01 -4.94
C THR A 274 10.15 -1.92 -5.09
N LEU A 275 9.58 -0.73 -4.99
CA LEU A 275 8.12 -0.52 -5.02
C LEU A 275 7.52 -0.48 -6.44
N ALA A 276 8.19 0.18 -7.37
CA ALA A 276 7.71 0.45 -8.74
C ALA A 276 8.53 -0.27 -9.82
N GLY A 277 9.61 -0.96 -9.46
CA GLY A 277 10.46 -1.69 -10.39
C GLY A 277 11.52 -0.81 -11.07
N PRO A 278 12.31 -1.39 -11.99
CA PRO A 278 13.43 -0.70 -12.66
C PRO A 278 12.98 0.44 -13.59
N ASP A 279 11.70 0.48 -13.99
CA ASP A 279 11.14 1.49 -14.88
C ASP A 279 10.44 2.65 -14.11
N ALA A 280 10.68 2.78 -12.81
CA ALA A 280 10.14 3.87 -11.99
C ALA A 280 10.49 5.25 -12.59
N ARG A 281 9.47 6.11 -12.72
CA ARG A 281 9.51 7.44 -13.39
C ARG A 281 8.71 8.49 -12.65
#